data_AF-A0A0Q6W1K0-F1
#
_entry.id   AF-A0A0Q6W1K0-F1
#
_cell.length_a   1.000
_cell.length_b   1.000
_cell.length_c   1.000
_cell.angle_alpha   90.00
_cell.angle_beta   90.00
_cell.angle_gamma   90.00
#
_symmetry.space_group_name_H-M   'P 1'
#
loop_
_entity.id
_entity.type
_entity.pdbx_description
1 polymer ?
#
loop_
_entity_poly.entity_id
_entity_poly.type
_entity_poly.pdbx_seq_one_letter_code
_entity_poly.pdbx_strand_id
1 'polypeptide(L)' 'MTEQKYATFTARQFADDYRLEYASYAGPRPGEWYGTFRVWKGNVKIASASLNTPCGAPGMAQTMAHNVGLSLMETDKRE' A
#
# COMPACT_ATOMS: atom_id res chain seq x y z
N MET A 1 -22.21 -8.74 -9.71
CA MET A 1 -21.95 -7.31 -9.51
C MET A 1 -20.51 -7.19 -9.09
N THR A 2 -19.64 -6.58 -9.90
CA THR A 2 -18.22 -6.42 -9.57
C THR A 2 -18.12 -5.26 -8.60
N GLU A 3 -18.17 -5.55 -7.30
CA GLU A 3 -18.06 -4.53 -6.25
C GLU A 3 -16.82 -3.68 -6.50
N GLN A 4 -17.05 -2.37 -6.60
CA GLN A 4 -15.96 -1.41 -6.64
C GLN A 4 -15.16 -1.58 -5.35
N LYS A 5 -13.93 -2.08 -5.47
CA LYS A 5 -12.93 -2.03 -4.40
C LYS A 5 -12.62 -0.56 -4.16
N TYR A 6 -13.40 0.10 -3.31
CA TYR A 6 -13.10 1.46 -2.89
C TYR A 6 -11.77 1.42 -2.12
N ALA A 7 -10.71 1.92 -2.74
CA ALA A 7 -9.51 2.30 -2.03
C ALA A 7 -9.88 3.53 -1.20
N THR A 8 -10.17 3.34 0.08
CA THR A 8 -10.82 4.37 0.90
C THR A 8 -9.90 5.51 1.31
N PHE A 9 -8.59 5.32 1.26
CA PHE A 9 -7.62 6.31 1.69
C PHE A 9 -6.30 6.09 0.96
N THR A 10 -5.83 7.09 0.23
CA THR A 10 -4.49 7.10 -0.37
C THR A 10 -3.62 8.04 0.46
N ALA A 11 -2.64 7.50 1.16
CA ALA A 11 -1.62 8.29 1.82
C ALA A 11 -0.33 8.26 1.01
N ARG A 12 0.41 9.36 1.06
CA ARG A 12 1.66 9.55 0.30
C ARG A 12 2.77 9.94 1.25
N GLN A 13 3.88 9.23 1.18
CA GLN A 13 5.11 9.60 1.84
C GLN A 13 6.18 9.87 0.80
N PHE A 14 6.96 10.93 1.02
CA PHE A 14 8.05 11.36 0.16
C PHE A 14 9.35 11.30 0.97
N ALA A 15 10.39 10.72 0.38
CA ALA A 15 11.72 10.65 0.98
C ALA A 15 12.78 10.69 -0.13
N ASP A 16 13.47 11.82 -0.28
CA ASP A 16 14.40 12.10 -1.39
C ASP A 16 13.69 11.99 -2.75
N ASP A 17 14.23 11.19 -3.68
CA ASP A 17 13.63 10.87 -4.98
C ASP A 17 12.51 9.82 -4.88
N TYR A 18 12.18 9.33 -3.68
CA TYR A 18 11.21 8.26 -3.52
C TYR A 18 9.82 8.78 -3.13
N ARG A 19 8.80 8.13 -3.70
CA ARG A 19 7.40 8.31 -3.33
C ARG A 19 6.76 6.96 -3.03
N LEU A 20 6.28 6.80 -1.81
CA LEU A 20 5.46 5.66 -1.38
C LEU A 20 4.00 6.09 -1.36
N GLU A 21 3.18 5.45 -2.18
CA GLU A 21 1.72 5.56 -2.14
C GLU A 21 1.14 4.28 -1.55
N TYR A 22 0.24 4.40 -0.58
CA TYR A 22 -0.38 3.23 0.04
C TYR A 22 -1.85 3.49 0.36
N ALA A 23 -2.62 2.43 0.32
CA ALA A 23 -4.05 2.47 0.55
C ALA A 23 -4.55 1.18 1.18
N SER A 24 -5.77 1.26 1.71
CA SER A 24 -6.56 0.09 2.09
C SER A 24 -7.80 -0.03 1.22
N TYR A 25 -8.23 -1.27 0.97
CA TYR A 25 -9.43 -1.59 0.21
C TYR A 25 -10.25 -2.65 0.94
N ALA A 26 -11.57 -2.57 0.81
CA ALA A 26 -12.49 -3.54 1.41
C ALA A 26 -12.38 -4.91 0.72
N GLY A 27 -12.44 -5.95 1.54
CA GLY A 27 -12.46 -7.35 1.15
C GLY A 27 -13.83 -7.85 0.71
N PRO A 28 -13.90 -9.09 0.21
CA PRO A 28 -15.17 -9.72 -0.18
C PRO A 28 -16.07 -10.04 1.02
N ARG A 29 -15.54 -10.05 2.26
CA ARG A 29 -16.34 -10.23 3.47
C ARG A 29 -16.44 -8.95 4.29
N PRO A 30 -17.58 -8.68 4.96
CA PRO A 30 -17.72 -7.58 5.89
C PRO A 30 -16.63 -7.62 6.98
N GLY A 31 -15.95 -6.50 7.17
CA GLY A 31 -14.87 -6.36 8.14
C GLY A 31 -13.49 -6.80 7.65
N GLU A 32 -13.37 -7.41 6.46
CA GLU A 32 -12.07 -7.68 5.86
C GLU A 32 -11.55 -6.43 5.14
N TRP A 33 -10.31 -6.05 5.45
CA TRP A 33 -9.60 -4.96 4.81
C TRP A 33 -8.23 -5.43 4.35
N TYR A 34 -7.80 -4.98 3.19
CA TYR A 34 -6.52 -5.36 2.61
C TYR A 34 -5.71 -4.12 2.26
N GLY A 35 -4.39 -4.23 2.36
CA GLY A 35 -3.46 -3.17 2.02
C GLY A 35 -3.00 -3.23 0.56
N THR A 36 -2.67 -2.09 -0.04
CA THR A 36 -1.94 -2.01 -1.30
C THR A 36 -0.93 -0.87 -1.25
N PHE A 37 0.21 -1.05 -1.89
CA PHE A 37 1.24 -0.02 -1.98
C PHE A 37 1.83 0.08 -3.39
N ARG A 38 2.44 1.23 -3.66
CA ARG A 38 3.25 1.54 -4.85
C ARG A 38 4.45 2.37 -4.40
N VAL A 39 5.64 1.95 -4.80
CA VAL A 39 6.89 2.67 -4.59
C VAL A 39 7.38 3.20 -5.93
N TRP A 40 7.72 4.47 -5.94
CA TRP A 40 8.27 5.18 -7.08
C TRP A 40 9.65 5.75 -6.72
N LYS A 41 10.56 5.78 -7.69
CA LYS A 41 11.85 6.49 -7.66
C LYS A 41 11.84 7.46 -8.84
N GLY A 42 11.72 8.75 -8.56
CA GLY A 42 11.35 9.77 -9.52
C GLY A 42 10.02 9.43 -10.21
N ASN A 43 10.07 9.20 -11.52
CA ASN A 43 8.92 8.82 -12.34
C ASN A 43 8.81 7.31 -12.61
N VAL A 44 9.76 6.51 -12.12
CA VAL A 44 9.79 5.05 -12.36
C VAL A 44 9.13 4.33 -11.19
N LYS A 45 8.14 3.48 -11.47
CA LYS A 45 7.55 2.60 -10.46
C LYS A 45 8.45 1.40 -10.24
N ILE A 46 9.08 1.30 -9.07
CA ILE A 46 10.02 0.23 -8.74
C ILE A 46 9.33 -0.96 -8.07
N ALA A 47 8.23 -0.73 -7.33
CA ALA A 47 7.49 -1.80 -6.69
C ALA A 47 6.00 -1.47 -6.58
N SER A 48 5.15 -2.50 -6.62
CA SER A 48 3.74 -2.38 -6.25
C SER A 48 3.17 -3.74 -5.91
N ALA A 49 2.37 -3.82 -4.85
CA ALA A 49 1.65 -5.05 -4.53
C ALA A 49 0.30 -4.76 -3.85
N SER A 50 -0.55 -5.78 -3.87
CA SER A 50 -1.70 -5.90 -2.98
C SER A 50 -1.35 -6.95 -1.94
N LEU A 51 -1.50 -6.61 -0.66
CA LEU A 51 -1.28 -7.54 0.44
C LEU A 51 -2.48 -8.50 0.50
N ASN A 52 -2.19 -9.79 0.58
CA ASN A 52 -3.21 -10.85 0.63
C ASN A 52 -3.65 -11.19 2.07
N THR A 53 -3.06 -10.53 3.07
CA THR A 53 -3.42 -10.71 4.48
C THR A 53 -4.60 -9.80 4.81
N PRO A 54 -5.78 -10.34 5.14
CA PRO A 54 -6.90 -9.53 5.59
C PRO A 54 -6.63 -9.00 7.00
N CYS A 55 -7.09 -7.78 7.25
CA CYS A 55 -7.08 -7.12 8.55
C CYS A 55 -8.50 -6.73 8.94
N GLY A 56 -8.77 -6.61 10.24
CA GLY A 56 -10.08 -6.21 10.76
C GLY A 56 -10.39 -4.71 10.66
N ALA A 57 -9.46 -3.89 10.15
CA ALA A 57 -9.62 -2.44 10.09
C ALA A 57 -8.86 -1.82 8.91
N PRO A 58 -9.39 -0.73 8.31
CA PRO A 58 -8.74 -0.04 7.20
C PRO A 58 -7.39 0.57 7.60
N GLY A 59 -7.24 1.01 8.85
CA GLY A 59 -5.99 1.55 9.38
C GLY A 59 -4.88 0.50 9.48
N MET A 60 -5.20 -0.72 9.94
CA MET A 60 -4.22 -1.82 9.99
C MET A 60 -3.75 -2.22 8.59
N ALA A 61 -4.68 -2.36 7.64
CA ALA A 61 -4.37 -2.65 6.25
C ALA A 61 -3.43 -1.60 5.62
N GLN A 62 -3.63 -0.32 5.95
CA GLN A 62 -2.73 0.76 5.56
C GLN A 62 -1.36 0.65 6.21
N THR A 63 -1.29 0.44 7.53
CA THR A 63 -0.02 0.31 8.24
C THR A 63 0.81 -0.84 7.67
N MET A 64 0.18 -1.97 7.35
CA MET A 64 0.87 -3.07 6.69
C MET A 64 1.39 -2.67 5.30
N ALA A 65 0.56 -2.02 4.48
CA ALA A 65 0.96 -1.56 3.14
C ALA A 65 2.11 -0.54 3.21
N HIS A 66 2.04 0.40 4.15
CA HIS A 66 3.07 1.37 4.45
C HIS A 66 4.37 0.68 4.84
N ASN A 67 4.35 -0.22 5.84
CA ASN A 67 5.58 -0.85 6.35
C ASN A 67 6.26 -1.72 5.29
N VAL A 68 5.49 -2.45 4.47
CA VAL A 68 6.05 -3.25 3.38
C VAL A 68 6.64 -2.35 2.29
N GLY A 69 5.91 -1.31 1.88
CA GLY A 69 6.38 -0.36 0.88
C GLY A 69 7.62 0.43 1.34
N LEU A 70 7.67 0.78 2.63
CA LEU A 70 8.81 1.46 3.26
C LEU A 70 10.04 0.54 3.28
N SER A 71 9.88 -0.72 3.70
CA SER A 71 10.97 -1.69 3.72
C SER A 71 11.58 -1.86 2.32
N LEU A 72 10.76 -1.98 1.27
CA LEU A 72 11.24 -2.06 -0.11
C LEU A 72 11.96 -0.79 -0.58
N MET A 73 11.45 0.37 -0.21
CA MET A 73 12.11 1.65 -0.48
C MET A 73 13.48 1.71 0.21
N GLU A 74 13.58 1.27 1.46
CA GLU A 74 14.84 1.24 2.22
C GLU A 74 15.83 0.19 1.69
N THR A 75 15.34 -0.96 1.19
CA THR A 75 16.19 -1.94 0.51
C THR A 75 16.77 -1.37 -0.77
N ASP A 76 15.97 -0.77 -1.65
CA ASP A 76 16.44 -0.15 -2.90
C ASP A 76 17.42 0.99 -2.64
N LYS A 77 17.25 1.75 -1.55
CA LYS A 77 18.20 2.81 -1.16
C LYS A 77 19.58 2.29 -0.74
N ARG A 78 19.70 1.02 -0.34
CA ARG A 78 20.96 0.42 0.14
C ARG A 78 21.74 -0.32 -0.95
N GLU A 79 21.09 -0.63 -2.07
CA GLU A 79 21.69 -1.25 -3.26
C GLU A 79 22.32 -0.20 -4.19
#